data_AF-A0AAN7PNV7-F1
#
_entry.id   AF-A0AAN7PNV7-F1
#
_cell.length_a   1.000
_cell.length_b   1.000
_cell.length_c   1.000
_cell.angle_alpha   90.00
_cell.angle_beta   90.00
_cell.angle_gamma   90.00
#
_symmetry.space_group_name_H-M   'P 1'
#
loop_
_entity.id
_entity.type
_entity.pdbx_description
1 polymer ?
#
loop_
_entity_poly.entity_id
_entity_poly.type
_entity_poly.pdbx_seq_one_letter_code
_entity_poly.pdbx_strand_id
1 'polypeptide(L)'
;MKKCYEIYQNFCLAKGVKNIGSESVLIAYFSQLAETKKASTLWATYSMLRATLSIKNCIDISKHSSLIAYLKQQTIGYKPKKSTVFSRDQIDKFLKDAPQEFLPHKTALIIGISGACRTDELYQMKVSDVESLNNKISIVIPNTKTYHPRSFLITDVQWINILRFGKITKQSFGHNTIAQFPKKIATFLGLNNADSFTGHCFRRTSATLLANRGGDVLQLKD
;
A
#
# COMPACT_ATOMS: atom_id res chain seq x y z
N MET A 1 1.98 -17.74 6.81
CA MET A 1 1.15 -18.60 7.68
C MET A 1 1.98 -19.59 8.48
N LYS A 2 2.78 -20.48 7.86
CA LYS A 2 3.56 -21.52 8.57
C LYS A 2 4.45 -20.97 9.71
N LYS A 3 5.23 -19.92 9.43
CA LYS A 3 6.14 -19.28 10.41
C LYS A 3 5.45 -18.75 11.68
N CYS A 4 4.26 -18.14 11.58
CA CYS A 4 3.57 -17.58 12.75
C CYS A 4 3.01 -18.66 13.66
N TYR A 5 2.48 -19.73 13.07
CA TYR A 5 2.00 -20.88 13.81
C TYR A 5 3.15 -21.61 14.52
N GLU A 6 4.29 -21.81 13.85
CA GLU A 6 5.48 -22.40 14.45
C GLU A 6 6.00 -21.58 15.65
N ILE A 7 6.06 -20.24 15.52
CA ILE A 7 6.45 -19.37 16.63
C ILE A 7 5.50 -19.55 17.83
N TYR A 8 4.19 -19.64 17.59
CA TYR A 8 3.21 -19.88 18.66
C TYR A 8 3.34 -21.27 19.29
N GLN A 9 3.57 -22.31 18.48
CA GLN A 9 3.83 -23.66 18.98
C GLN A 9 5.08 -23.70 19.85
N ASN A 10 6.17 -23.08 19.42
CA ASN A 10 7.40 -23.00 20.21
C ASN A 10 7.18 -22.27 21.55
N PHE A 11 6.37 -21.21 21.55
CA PHE A 11 5.95 -20.56 22.79
C PHE A 11 5.19 -21.53 23.72
N CYS A 12 4.23 -22.28 23.18
CA CYS A 12 3.45 -23.25 23.96
C CYS A 12 4.35 -24.37 24.53
N LEU A 13 5.24 -24.91 23.70
CA LEU A 13 6.21 -25.96 24.09
C LEU A 13 7.14 -25.47 25.20
N ALA A 14 7.73 -24.28 25.05
CA ALA A 14 8.63 -23.70 26.05
C ALA A 14 7.94 -23.43 27.40
N LYS A 15 6.62 -23.22 27.39
CA LYS A 15 5.81 -22.99 28.60
C LYS A 15 5.11 -24.25 29.12
N GLY A 16 5.37 -25.42 28.52
CA GLY A 16 4.74 -26.68 28.93
C GLY A 16 3.22 -26.73 28.74
N VAL A 17 2.69 -25.91 27.83
CA VAL A 17 1.24 -25.78 27.61
C VAL A 17 0.72 -26.99 26.83
N LYS A 18 -0.24 -27.71 27.42
CA LYS A 18 -0.92 -28.85 26.77
C LYS A 18 -2.07 -28.41 25.86
N ASN A 19 -2.89 -27.45 26.31
CA ASN A 19 -4.03 -26.93 25.55
C ASN A 19 -3.65 -25.63 24.82
N ILE A 20 -3.13 -25.76 23.61
CA ILE A 20 -2.76 -24.63 22.74
C ILE A 20 -3.98 -23.81 22.26
N GLY A 21 -5.19 -24.34 22.42
CA GLY A 21 -6.44 -23.66 22.07
C GLY A 21 -7.01 -22.82 23.19
N SER A 22 -6.45 -22.87 24.41
CA SER A 22 -7.01 -22.13 25.53
C SER A 22 -6.97 -20.62 25.28
N GLU A 23 -8.09 -19.95 25.54
CA GLU A 23 -8.18 -18.49 25.46
C GLU A 23 -7.16 -17.79 26.36
N SER A 24 -6.94 -18.30 27.58
CA SER A 24 -5.96 -17.76 28.52
C SER A 24 -4.51 -17.85 28.00
N VAL A 25 -4.17 -18.95 27.32
CA VAL A 25 -2.85 -19.16 26.71
C VAL A 25 -2.63 -18.18 25.57
N LEU A 26 -3.64 -18.00 24.72
CA LEU A 26 -3.60 -17.04 23.62
C LEU A 26 -3.46 -15.61 24.16
N ILE A 27 -4.20 -15.24 25.21
CA ILE A 27 -4.06 -13.93 25.86
C ILE A 27 -2.63 -13.74 26.37
N ALA A 28 -2.05 -14.73 27.06
CA ALA A 28 -0.67 -14.64 27.55
C ALA A 28 0.34 -14.47 26.40
N TYR A 29 0.16 -15.20 25.29
CA TYR A 29 0.99 -15.07 24.10
C TYR A 29 0.89 -13.68 23.47
N PHE A 30 -0.34 -13.17 23.29
CA PHE A 30 -0.56 -11.84 22.73
C PHE A 30 -0.10 -10.72 23.65
N SER A 31 -0.15 -10.94 24.97
CA SER A 31 0.41 -10.02 25.96
C SER A 31 1.91 -9.87 25.80
N GLN A 32 2.64 -10.98 25.69
CA GLN A 32 4.08 -10.93 25.45
C GLN A 32 4.41 -10.30 24.07
N LEU A 33 3.61 -10.57 23.04
CA LEU A 33 3.81 -9.93 21.74
C LEU A 33 3.57 -8.42 21.77
N ALA A 34 2.59 -7.96 22.55
CA ALA A 34 2.22 -6.54 22.64
C ALA A 34 3.35 -5.66 23.19
N GLU A 35 4.24 -6.23 24.01
CA GLU A 35 5.42 -5.54 24.54
C GLU A 35 6.36 -5.02 23.42
N THR A 36 6.39 -5.70 22.27
CA THR A 36 7.34 -5.38 21.18
C THR A 36 6.67 -5.08 19.84
N LYS A 37 5.40 -5.45 19.66
CA LYS A 37 4.70 -5.38 18.37
C LYS A 37 3.56 -4.38 18.42
N LYS A 38 3.35 -3.69 17.29
CA LYS A 38 2.25 -2.75 17.10
C LYS A 38 0.91 -3.48 17.04
N ALA A 39 -0.17 -2.79 17.44
CA ALA A 39 -1.55 -3.30 17.39
C ALA A 39 -1.91 -3.94 16.03
N SER A 40 -1.56 -3.30 14.91
CA SER A 40 -1.79 -3.83 13.56
C SER A 40 -1.11 -5.19 13.33
N THR A 41 0.07 -5.39 13.90
CA THR A 41 0.82 -6.66 13.81
C THR A 41 0.18 -7.72 14.69
N LEU A 42 -0.33 -7.36 15.88
CA LEU A 42 -1.07 -8.28 16.74
C LEU A 42 -2.32 -8.82 16.01
N TRP A 43 -3.11 -7.94 15.39
CA TRP A 43 -4.28 -8.35 14.60
C TRP A 43 -3.93 -9.22 13.39
N ALA A 44 -2.81 -8.94 12.71
CA ALA A 44 -2.32 -9.79 11.64
C ALA A 44 -1.92 -11.17 12.16
N THR A 45 -1.21 -11.24 13.29
CA THR A 45 -0.85 -12.50 13.95
C THR A 45 -2.08 -13.27 14.39
N TYR A 46 -3.08 -12.60 15.00
CA TYR A 46 -4.36 -13.20 15.36
C TYR A 46 -5.07 -13.79 14.15
N SER A 47 -5.15 -13.05 13.05
CA SER A 47 -5.81 -13.50 11.81
C SER A 47 -5.11 -14.75 11.24
N MET A 48 -3.78 -14.76 11.25
CA MET A 48 -3.01 -15.94 10.83
C MET A 48 -3.23 -17.14 11.76
N LEU A 49 -3.14 -16.93 13.08
CA LEU A 49 -3.35 -17.99 14.06
C LEU A 49 -4.75 -18.56 13.99
N ARG A 50 -5.78 -17.71 13.86
CA ARG A 50 -7.17 -18.12 13.67
C ARG A 50 -7.32 -19.08 12.51
N ALA A 51 -6.80 -18.72 11.34
CA ALA A 51 -6.84 -19.59 10.17
C ALA A 51 -6.08 -20.89 10.42
N THR A 52 -4.85 -20.82 10.96
CA THR A 52 -4.02 -22.01 11.11
C THR A 52 -4.49 -22.98 12.20
N LEU A 53 -4.99 -22.48 13.34
CA LEU A 53 -5.55 -23.30 14.42
C LEU A 53 -6.86 -23.96 13.99
N SER A 54 -7.68 -23.24 13.21
CA SER A 54 -8.89 -23.80 12.62
C SER A 54 -8.57 -24.95 11.66
N ILE A 55 -7.57 -24.80 10.79
CA ILE A 55 -7.23 -25.82 9.79
C ILE A 55 -6.48 -27.01 10.42
N LYS A 56 -5.49 -26.75 11.27
CA LYS A 56 -4.57 -27.81 11.76
C LYS A 56 -5.05 -28.51 13.02
N ASN A 57 -5.83 -27.81 13.85
CA ASN A 57 -6.22 -28.30 15.16
C ASN A 57 -7.73 -28.29 15.36
N CYS A 58 -8.52 -27.87 14.35
CA CYS A 58 -9.97 -27.71 14.46
C CYS A 58 -10.39 -26.79 15.62
N ILE A 59 -9.55 -25.81 15.99
CA ILE A 59 -9.81 -24.86 17.07
C ILE A 59 -10.24 -23.52 16.47
N ASP A 60 -11.46 -23.08 16.81
CA ASP A 60 -12.00 -21.80 16.40
C ASP A 60 -11.83 -20.72 17.47
N ILE A 61 -10.76 -19.93 17.35
CA ILE A 61 -10.47 -18.82 18.28
C ILE A 61 -11.32 -17.56 18.01
N SER A 62 -12.24 -17.59 17.04
CA SER A 62 -13.17 -16.47 16.81
C SER A 62 -14.19 -16.30 17.93
N LYS A 63 -14.40 -17.37 18.71
CA LYS A 63 -15.32 -17.40 19.85
C LYS A 63 -14.68 -16.88 21.15
N HIS A 64 -13.38 -16.60 21.14
CA HIS A 64 -12.63 -16.11 22.31
C HIS A 64 -12.86 -14.61 22.50
N SER A 65 -13.96 -14.25 23.16
CA SER A 65 -14.40 -12.88 23.35
C SER A 65 -13.42 -12.05 24.20
N SER A 66 -12.79 -12.65 25.20
CA SER A 66 -11.82 -11.98 26.08
C SER A 66 -10.52 -11.67 25.33
N LEU A 67 -10.05 -12.60 24.50
CA LEU A 67 -8.91 -12.37 23.61
C LEU A 67 -9.20 -11.26 22.60
N ILE A 68 -10.39 -11.27 21.98
CA ILE A 68 -10.81 -10.22 21.04
C ILE A 68 -10.91 -8.87 21.75
N ALA A 69 -11.47 -8.83 22.98
CA ALA A 69 -11.55 -7.61 23.78
C ALA A 69 -10.15 -7.07 24.11
N TYR A 70 -9.22 -7.94 24.51
CA TYR A 70 -7.82 -7.58 24.74
C TYR A 70 -7.17 -6.95 23.49
N LEU A 71 -7.29 -7.58 22.32
CA LEU A 71 -6.72 -7.05 21.07
C LEU A 71 -7.34 -5.71 20.64
N LYS A 72 -8.64 -5.51 20.91
CA LYS A 72 -9.31 -4.22 20.68
C LYS A 72 -8.73 -3.13 21.59
N GLN A 73 -8.47 -3.43 22.87
CA GLN A 73 -7.85 -2.48 23.80
C GLN A 73 -6.45 -2.05 23.33
N GLN A 74 -5.65 -2.98 22.79
CA GLN A 74 -4.33 -2.65 22.22
C GLN A 74 -4.41 -1.67 21.03
N THR A 75 -5.59 -1.50 20.41
CA THR A 75 -5.79 -0.61 19.27
C THR A 75 -6.15 0.82 19.70
N ILE A 76 -6.55 1.04 20.95
CA ILE A 76 -6.95 2.35 21.46
C ILE A 76 -5.76 3.31 21.36
N GLY A 77 -5.97 4.47 20.72
CA GLY A 77 -4.94 5.49 20.52
C GLY A 77 -3.89 5.16 19.44
N TYR A 78 -3.93 3.96 18.82
CA TYR A 78 -3.00 3.60 17.75
C TYR A 78 -3.21 4.49 16.52
N LYS A 79 -2.15 5.19 16.10
CA LYS A 79 -2.11 5.98 14.86
C LYS A 79 -1.22 5.28 13.82
N PRO A 80 -1.75 4.89 12.65
CA PRO A 80 -0.95 4.25 11.62
C PRO A 80 0.05 5.23 11.03
N LYS A 81 1.29 4.78 10.82
CA LYS A 81 2.26 5.52 10.00
C LYS A 81 1.75 5.55 8.56
N LYS A 82 1.60 6.74 8.00
CA LYS A 82 1.16 6.92 6.61
C LYS A 82 2.30 7.51 5.78
N SER A 83 2.35 7.16 4.49
CA SER A 83 3.32 7.74 3.58
C SER A 83 2.99 9.20 3.28
N THR A 84 3.98 10.08 3.29
CA THR A 84 3.80 11.50 2.94
C THR A 84 3.30 11.65 1.50
N VAL A 85 2.60 12.75 1.22
CA VAL A 85 2.01 13.07 -0.09
C VAL A 85 2.67 14.30 -0.68
N PHE A 86 2.65 14.44 -2.00
CA PHE A 86 3.12 15.65 -2.66
C PHE A 86 2.03 16.72 -2.69
N SER A 87 2.41 17.99 -2.56
CA SER A 87 1.53 19.13 -2.88
C SER A 87 1.47 19.33 -4.40
N ARG A 88 0.51 20.16 -4.86
CA ARG A 88 0.43 20.51 -6.29
C ARG A 88 1.69 21.23 -6.77
N ASP A 89 2.19 22.19 -5.99
CA ASP A 89 3.41 22.93 -6.33
C ASP A 89 4.65 22.02 -6.42
N GLN A 90 4.74 21.02 -5.53
CA GLN A 90 5.84 20.04 -5.58
C GLN A 90 5.78 19.18 -6.83
N ILE A 91 4.58 18.76 -7.25
CA ILE A 91 4.37 18.00 -8.49
C ILE A 91 4.78 18.86 -9.68
N ASP A 92 4.25 20.08 -9.77
CA ASP A 92 4.49 20.97 -10.91
C ASP A 92 5.98 21.36 -11.00
N LYS A 93 6.62 21.66 -9.86
CA LYS A 93 8.07 21.91 -9.77
C LYS A 93 8.88 20.71 -10.27
N PHE A 94 8.56 19.49 -9.82
CA PHE A 94 9.29 18.31 -10.26
C PHE A 94 9.11 18.04 -11.77
N LEU A 95 7.87 18.14 -12.27
CA LEU A 95 7.58 17.88 -13.67
C LEU A 95 8.26 18.90 -14.60
N LYS A 96 8.37 20.16 -14.15
CA LYS A 96 9.05 21.24 -14.89
C LYS A 96 10.57 21.15 -14.80
N ASP A 97 11.12 21.03 -13.61
CA ASP A 97 12.56 21.26 -13.36
C ASP A 97 13.40 19.99 -13.48
N ALA A 98 12.81 18.80 -13.30
CA ALA A 98 13.60 17.57 -13.30
C ALA A 98 14.14 17.23 -14.70
N PRO A 99 15.41 16.81 -14.83
CA PRO A 99 16.03 16.48 -16.10
C PRO A 99 15.45 15.21 -16.74
N GLN A 100 15.85 14.94 -17.98
CA GLN A 100 15.33 13.83 -18.78
C GLN A 100 15.54 12.45 -18.13
N GLU A 101 16.59 12.25 -17.35
CA GLU A 101 16.83 11.01 -16.58
C GLU A 101 15.70 10.65 -15.59
N PHE A 102 14.90 11.65 -15.17
CA PHE A 102 13.72 11.45 -14.33
C PHE A 102 12.46 11.11 -15.10
N LEU A 103 12.52 10.96 -16.43
CA LEU A 103 11.37 10.59 -17.25
C LEU A 103 10.58 9.37 -16.72
N PRO A 104 11.20 8.25 -16.28
CA PRO A 104 10.46 7.14 -15.67
C PRO A 104 9.67 7.56 -14.41
N HIS A 105 10.27 8.44 -13.59
CA HIS A 105 9.68 8.95 -12.36
C HIS A 105 8.54 9.93 -12.65
N LYS A 106 8.70 10.80 -13.66
CA LYS A 106 7.64 11.69 -14.15
C LYS A 106 6.44 10.89 -14.65
N THR A 107 6.69 9.88 -15.50
CA THR A 107 5.66 8.97 -16.01
C THR A 107 4.93 8.26 -14.88
N ALA A 108 5.65 7.65 -13.94
CA ALA A 108 5.05 6.95 -12.81
C ALA A 108 4.28 7.88 -11.87
N LEU A 109 4.75 9.12 -11.64
CA LEU A 109 4.04 10.13 -10.86
C LEU A 109 2.71 10.51 -11.52
N ILE A 110 2.73 10.84 -12.81
CA ILE A 110 1.56 11.24 -13.59
C ILE A 110 0.50 10.13 -13.60
N ILE A 111 0.90 8.90 -13.99
CA ILE A 111 0.01 7.74 -14.07
C ILE A 111 -0.48 7.33 -12.69
N GLY A 112 0.43 7.31 -11.71
CA GLY A 112 0.13 6.93 -10.32
C GLY A 112 -0.86 7.87 -9.64
N ILE A 113 -0.77 9.18 -9.89
CA ILE A 113 -1.72 10.16 -9.38
C ILE A 113 -3.03 10.12 -10.16
N SER A 114 -2.99 10.09 -11.49
CA SER A 114 -4.19 10.12 -12.33
C SER A 114 -5.10 8.90 -12.10
N GLY A 115 -4.50 7.72 -12.00
CA GLY A 115 -5.23 6.47 -11.80
C GLY A 115 -5.38 6.03 -10.35
N ALA A 116 -4.88 6.82 -9.38
CA ALA A 116 -4.74 6.40 -7.98
C ALA A 116 -4.07 5.01 -7.85
N CYS A 117 -3.08 4.74 -8.70
CA CYS A 117 -2.54 3.41 -8.91
C CYS A 117 -1.73 2.93 -7.69
N ARG A 118 -1.84 1.64 -7.38
CA ARG A 118 -0.90 0.92 -6.51
C ARG A 118 0.42 0.72 -7.25
N THR A 119 1.51 0.53 -6.50
CA THR A 119 2.82 0.19 -7.08
C THR A 119 2.76 -1.06 -7.95
N ASP A 120 1.98 -2.06 -7.54
CA ASP A 120 1.81 -3.31 -8.28
C ASP A 120 1.08 -3.09 -9.62
N GLU A 121 0.10 -2.19 -9.65
CA GLU A 121 -0.61 -1.80 -10.89
C GLU A 121 0.34 -1.07 -11.85
N LEU A 122 1.20 -0.17 -11.35
CA LEU A 122 2.24 0.48 -12.15
C LEU A 122 3.29 -0.51 -12.67
N TYR A 123 3.64 -1.53 -11.88
CA TYR A 123 4.62 -2.55 -12.25
C TYR A 123 4.09 -3.51 -13.34
N GLN A 124 2.82 -3.87 -13.27
CA GLN A 124 2.20 -4.83 -14.20
C GLN A 124 1.68 -4.18 -15.50
N MET A 125 1.58 -2.85 -15.54
CA MET A 125 1.08 -2.10 -16.69
C MET A 125 1.93 -2.33 -17.94
N LYS A 126 1.25 -2.57 -19.07
CA LYS A 126 1.88 -2.80 -20.37
C LYS A 126 1.58 -1.63 -21.31
N VAL A 127 2.42 -1.51 -22.34
CA VAL A 127 2.21 -0.53 -23.43
C VAL A 127 0.87 -0.77 -24.14
N SER A 128 0.44 -2.03 -24.27
CA SER A 128 -0.86 -2.42 -24.83
C SER A 128 -2.06 -1.87 -24.05
N ASP A 129 -1.86 -1.53 -22.78
CA ASP A 129 -2.92 -1.06 -21.90
C ASP A 129 -3.10 0.47 -21.99
N VAL A 130 -2.28 1.15 -22.81
CA VAL A 130 -2.26 2.60 -22.97
C VAL A 130 -2.72 2.97 -24.37
N GLU A 131 -3.85 3.67 -24.46
CA GLU A 131 -4.40 4.22 -25.70
C GLU A 131 -4.15 5.73 -25.75
N SER A 132 -3.41 6.20 -26.74
CA SER A 132 -3.12 7.64 -26.92
C SER A 132 -3.95 8.23 -28.05
N LEU A 133 -4.85 9.15 -27.72
CA LEU A 133 -5.68 9.94 -28.64
C LEU A 133 -5.25 11.41 -28.58
N ASN A 134 -5.48 12.21 -29.63
CA ASN A 134 -4.89 13.56 -29.78
C ASN A 134 -4.83 14.42 -28.49
N ASN A 135 -5.91 14.48 -27.70
CA ASN A 135 -5.97 15.30 -26.48
C ASN A 135 -6.23 14.49 -25.19
N LYS A 136 -6.08 13.16 -25.20
CA LYS A 136 -6.26 12.32 -24.02
C LYS A 136 -5.45 11.03 -24.09
N ILE A 137 -5.00 10.56 -22.93
CA ILE A 137 -4.43 9.21 -22.80
C ILE A 137 -5.37 8.40 -21.93
N SER A 138 -5.85 7.26 -22.45
CA SER A 138 -6.62 6.27 -21.69
C SER A 138 -5.72 5.14 -21.26
N ILE A 139 -5.87 4.70 -20.01
CA ILE A 139 -5.09 3.60 -19.45
C ILE A 139 -6.05 2.59 -18.83
N VAL A 140 -5.93 1.35 -19.25
CA VAL A 140 -6.67 0.21 -18.70
C VAL A 140 -5.82 -0.51 -17.67
N ILE A 141 -6.39 -0.83 -16.51
CA ILE A 141 -5.79 -1.68 -15.48
C ILE A 141 -6.57 -3.00 -15.50
N PRO A 142 -6.07 -4.03 -16.21
CA PRO A 142 -6.82 -5.28 -16.42
C PRO A 142 -6.88 -6.14 -15.16
N ASN A 143 -5.84 -6.11 -14.33
CA ASN A 143 -5.73 -6.91 -13.11
C ASN A 143 -5.64 -6.00 -11.88
N THR A 144 -6.65 -6.07 -11.02
CA THR A 144 -6.57 -5.50 -9.67
C THR A 144 -6.64 -6.61 -8.63
N LYS A 145 -6.07 -6.37 -7.44
CA LYS A 145 -6.14 -7.32 -6.31
C LYS A 145 -7.58 -7.72 -5.91
N THR A 146 -8.58 -6.97 -6.37
CA THR A 146 -10.02 -7.16 -6.11
C THR A 146 -10.80 -7.63 -7.33
N TYR A 147 -10.13 -8.05 -8.41
CA TYR A 147 -10.74 -8.68 -9.59
C TYR A 147 -11.75 -7.81 -10.37
N HIS A 148 -11.67 -6.47 -10.22
CA HIS A 148 -12.43 -5.53 -11.03
C HIS A 148 -11.47 -4.74 -11.92
N PRO A 149 -11.49 -4.93 -13.26
CA PRO A 149 -10.73 -4.10 -14.17
C PRO A 149 -11.28 -2.67 -14.11
N ARG A 150 -10.39 -1.69 -14.25
CA ARG A 150 -10.76 -0.26 -14.28
C ARG A 150 -9.93 0.47 -15.32
N SER A 151 -10.42 1.60 -15.78
CA SER A 151 -9.64 2.51 -16.62
C SER A 151 -9.68 3.93 -16.07
N PHE A 152 -8.79 4.78 -16.55
CA PHE A 152 -8.80 6.20 -16.24
C PHE A 152 -8.27 7.01 -17.43
N LEU A 153 -8.58 8.31 -17.40
CA LEU A 153 -8.21 9.26 -18.44
C LEU A 153 -7.26 10.32 -17.90
N ILE A 154 -6.27 10.66 -18.71
CA ILE A 154 -5.38 11.80 -18.50
C ILE A 154 -5.72 12.83 -19.58
N THR A 155 -6.17 14.01 -19.16
CA THR A 155 -6.60 15.11 -20.04
C THR A 155 -5.74 16.37 -19.88
N ASP A 156 -4.88 16.43 -18.87
CA ASP A 156 -3.94 17.54 -18.67
C ASP A 156 -2.91 17.54 -19.80
N VAL A 157 -2.94 18.58 -20.64
CA VAL A 157 -2.11 18.71 -21.84
C VAL A 157 -0.62 18.69 -21.51
N GLN A 158 -0.21 19.29 -20.39
CA GLN A 158 1.20 19.28 -19.98
C GLN A 158 1.63 17.86 -19.61
N TRP A 159 0.78 17.12 -18.91
CA TRP A 159 1.07 15.74 -18.52
C TRP A 159 1.11 14.81 -19.74
N ILE A 160 0.17 14.99 -20.68
CA ILE A 160 0.14 14.26 -21.95
C ILE A 160 1.44 14.50 -22.74
N ASN A 161 1.90 15.75 -22.82
CA ASN A 161 3.13 16.08 -23.53
C ASN A 161 4.36 15.40 -22.92
N ILE A 162 4.46 15.33 -21.60
CA ILE A 162 5.55 14.61 -20.90
C ILE A 162 5.50 13.11 -21.23
N LEU A 163 4.31 12.49 -21.17
CA LEU A 163 4.14 11.07 -21.47
C LEU A 163 4.47 10.73 -22.93
N ARG A 164 4.12 11.61 -23.87
CA ARG A 164 4.41 11.45 -25.29
C ARG A 164 5.86 11.71 -25.65
N PHE A 165 6.49 12.71 -25.03
CA PHE A 165 7.89 13.03 -25.25
C PHE A 165 8.79 11.82 -24.96
N GLY A 166 8.43 11.04 -23.94
CA GLY A 166 9.17 9.83 -23.60
C GLY A 166 9.07 8.69 -24.62
N LYS A 167 8.17 8.80 -25.63
CA LYS A 167 7.68 7.71 -26.47
C LYS A 167 7.18 6.57 -25.58
N ILE A 168 5.87 6.36 -25.45
CA ILE A 168 5.31 5.32 -24.58
C ILE A 168 5.95 3.97 -24.97
N THR A 169 6.91 3.53 -24.15
CA THR A 169 7.84 2.45 -24.45
C THR A 169 8.01 1.60 -23.20
N LYS A 170 8.42 0.36 -23.41
CA LYS A 170 8.70 -0.56 -22.31
C LYS A 170 9.97 -0.10 -21.59
N GLN A 171 9.86 0.18 -20.30
CA GLN A 171 11.00 0.44 -19.41
C GLN A 171 11.03 -0.63 -18.32
N SER A 172 12.14 -1.37 -18.22
CA SER A 172 12.27 -2.47 -17.28
C SER A 172 12.65 -1.97 -15.88
N PHE A 173 11.69 -1.90 -14.98
CA PHE A 173 11.91 -1.61 -13.55
C PHE A 173 11.35 -2.72 -12.67
N GLY A 174 12.06 -3.07 -11.61
CA GLY A 174 11.57 -3.98 -10.58
C GLY A 174 10.53 -3.31 -9.69
N HIS A 175 9.60 -4.10 -9.14
CA HIS A 175 8.55 -3.64 -8.22
C HIS A 175 9.11 -2.77 -7.07
N ASN A 176 10.19 -3.23 -6.42
CA ASN A 176 10.82 -2.50 -5.31
C ASN A 176 11.47 -1.20 -5.77
N THR A 177 11.99 -1.14 -6.99
CA THR A 177 12.57 0.08 -7.57
C THR A 177 11.48 1.12 -7.80
N ILE A 178 10.34 0.74 -8.37
CA ILE A 178 9.18 1.62 -8.56
C ILE A 178 8.65 2.12 -7.21
N ALA A 179 8.61 1.25 -6.19
CA ALA A 179 8.19 1.64 -4.83
C ALA A 179 9.08 2.75 -4.21
N GLN A 180 10.31 2.92 -4.69
CA GLN A 180 11.25 3.95 -4.24
C GLN A 180 11.22 5.23 -5.08
N PHE A 181 10.44 5.26 -6.18
CA PHE A 181 10.33 6.47 -7.02
C PHE A 181 9.85 7.70 -6.23
N PRO A 182 8.83 7.61 -5.34
CA PRO A 182 8.43 8.76 -4.53
C PRO A 182 9.57 9.30 -3.66
N LYS A 183 10.37 8.43 -3.04
CA LYS A 183 11.56 8.83 -2.28
C LYS A 183 12.55 9.58 -3.16
N LYS A 184 12.86 9.07 -4.35
CA LYS A 184 13.79 9.72 -5.30
C LYS A 184 13.29 11.11 -5.72
N ILE A 185 11.99 11.25 -5.98
CA ILE A 185 11.36 12.54 -6.30
C ILE A 185 11.48 13.51 -5.10
N ALA A 186 11.19 13.04 -3.89
CA ALA A 186 11.32 13.85 -2.68
C ALA A 186 12.76 14.29 -2.41
N THR A 187 13.74 13.41 -2.66
CA THR A 187 15.17 13.73 -2.59
C THR A 187 15.56 14.79 -3.62
N PHE A 188 15.11 14.67 -4.87
CA PHE A 188 15.35 15.69 -5.90
C PHE A 188 14.78 17.07 -5.50
N LEU A 189 13.59 17.08 -4.90
CA LEU A 189 12.93 18.31 -4.45
C LEU A 189 13.53 18.91 -3.16
N GLY A 190 14.50 18.24 -2.53
CA GLY A 190 15.10 18.69 -1.27
C GLY A 190 14.12 18.62 -0.08
N LEU A 191 13.13 17.72 -0.12
CA LEU A 191 12.14 17.61 0.95
C LEU A 191 12.71 16.91 2.19
N ASN A 192 12.37 17.46 3.35
CA ASN A 192 12.70 16.85 4.64
C ASN A 192 12.09 15.44 4.74
N ASN A 193 12.87 14.50 5.30
CA ASN A 193 12.43 13.11 5.54
C ASN A 193 11.89 12.41 4.27
N ALA A 194 12.69 12.39 3.20
CA ALA A 194 12.36 11.72 1.94
C ALA A 194 11.97 10.23 2.11
N ASP A 195 12.47 9.55 3.15
CA ASP A 195 12.11 8.17 3.50
C ASP A 195 10.63 7.96 3.86
N SER A 196 9.91 9.04 4.16
CA SER A 196 8.47 8.99 4.40
C SER A 196 7.64 8.86 3.11
N PHE A 197 8.24 9.10 1.94
CA PHE A 197 7.64 8.95 0.62
C PHE A 197 7.88 7.52 0.11
N THR A 198 6.88 6.65 0.27
CA THR A 198 6.96 5.23 -0.08
C THR A 198 6.06 4.94 -1.28
N GLY A 199 6.02 3.69 -1.77
CA GLY A 199 5.18 3.30 -2.92
C GLY A 199 3.68 3.61 -2.80
N HIS A 200 3.17 3.97 -1.60
CA HIS A 200 1.80 4.43 -1.40
C HIS A 200 1.60 5.94 -1.63
N CYS A 201 2.68 6.70 -1.81
CA CYS A 201 2.66 8.15 -1.92
C CYS A 201 1.75 8.65 -3.06
N PHE A 202 1.87 8.09 -4.28
CA PHE A 202 1.11 8.57 -5.44
C PHE A 202 -0.40 8.40 -5.28
N ARG A 203 -0.86 7.20 -4.89
CA ARG A 203 -2.27 6.94 -4.60
C ARG A 203 -2.81 7.84 -3.50
N ARG A 204 -2.04 8.07 -2.43
CA ARG A 204 -2.45 8.97 -1.35
C ARG A 204 -2.50 10.43 -1.81
N THR A 205 -1.55 10.84 -2.65
CA THR A 205 -1.51 12.18 -3.24
C THR A 205 -2.75 12.44 -4.08
N SER A 206 -3.13 11.47 -4.93
CA SER A 206 -4.38 11.52 -5.70
C SER A 206 -5.61 11.77 -4.81
N ALA A 207 -5.77 10.96 -3.75
CA ALA A 207 -6.88 11.11 -2.81
C ALA A 207 -6.90 12.47 -2.11
N THR A 208 -5.73 12.98 -1.70
CA THR A 208 -5.62 14.31 -1.06
C THR A 208 -5.95 15.44 -2.03
N LEU A 209 -5.47 15.37 -3.28
CA LEU A 209 -5.78 16.39 -4.29
C LEU A 209 -7.27 16.39 -4.64
N LEU A 210 -7.90 15.21 -4.71
CA LEU A 210 -9.33 15.09 -4.96
C LEU A 210 -10.15 15.69 -3.80
N ALA A 211 -9.80 15.35 -2.55
CA ALA A 211 -10.47 15.90 -1.37
C ALA A 211 -10.34 17.43 -1.30
N ASN A 212 -9.17 17.98 -1.61
CA ASN A 212 -8.95 19.43 -1.63
C ASN A 212 -9.76 20.15 -2.73
N ARG A 213 -10.18 19.43 -3.78
CA ARG A 213 -11.05 19.94 -4.85
C ARG A 213 -12.55 19.73 -4.57
N GLY A 214 -12.90 19.25 -3.37
CA GLY A 214 -14.29 18.96 -2.99
C GLY A 214 -14.84 17.66 -3.56
N GLY A 215 -13.99 16.73 -4.00
CA GLY A 215 -14.44 15.42 -4.50
C GLY A 215 -15.07 14.57 -3.40
N ASP A 216 -16.14 13.85 -3.75
CA ASP A 216 -16.93 13.02 -2.84
C ASP A 216 -16.19 11.71 -2.48
N VAL A 217 -16.48 11.15 -1.30
CA VAL A 217 -15.93 9.90 -0.77
C VAL A 217 -16.18 8.71 -1.69
N LEU A 218 -17.27 8.75 -2.47
CA LEU A 218 -17.57 7.72 -3.48
C LEU A 218 -16.51 7.67 -4.57
N GLN A 219 -15.95 8.81 -4.98
CA GLN A 219 -14.88 8.89 -6.00
C GLN A 219 -13.52 8.38 -5.49
N LEU A 220 -13.37 8.11 -4.18
CA LEU A 220 -12.18 7.52 -3.57
C LEU A 220 -12.21 5.99 -3.50
N LYS A 221 -13.38 5.35 -3.74
CA LYS A 221 -13.60 3.92 -3.49
C LYS A 221 -13.40 3.01 -4.70
N ASP A 222 -13.28 3.57 -5.90
CA ASP A 222 -13.02 2.79 -7.12
C ASP A 222 -11.54 2.44 -7.29
#